data_AF-A0A058ZMM6-F1
#
_entry.id   AF-A0A058ZMM6-F1
#
_cell.length_a   1.000
_cell.length_b   1.000
_cell.length_c   1.000
_cell.angle_alpha   90.00
_cell.angle_beta   90.00
_cell.angle_gamma   90.00
#
_symmetry.space_group_name_H-M   'P 1'
#
loop_
_entity.id
_entity.type
_entity.pdbx_description
1 polymer ?
#
loop_
_entity_poly.entity_id
_entity_poly.type
_entity_poly.pdbx_seq_one_letter_code
_entity_poly.pdbx_strand_id
1 'polypeptide(L)'
;MSDGAQSREDFEARLRQIGAERYHDKHPFHHLLHSGGCTPDQVRAWVINRYYYQSRIPMKDAAFLSRVEDSNLRRIWRSRIEDHDGTEEGTGGIVRWLKLAEGVGLDPDYVSSARGVLPATRFAVDAYVRYVREQPLLPAVASSLTELFAPGIHKNRIAGLLEHYDFANPTTMSYFQHRLTEAPKDVAFGLAWVLDHAVEKRDQDAAAAALTFKTEVLWAQLDALHSAYVDPGRIPPGAWQPGEGLL
;
A
#
# COMPACT_ATOMS: atom_id res chain seq x y z
N MET A 1 -30.52 -17.08 15.23
CA MET A 1 -30.09 -15.78 15.78
C MET A 1 -28.59 -15.90 16.03
N SER A 2 -27.78 -15.16 15.29
CA SER A 2 -26.32 -15.18 15.42
C SER A 2 -25.94 -14.46 16.72
N ASP A 3 -25.83 -15.21 17.80
CA ASP A 3 -25.40 -14.66 19.10
C ASP A 3 -24.04 -13.96 18.93
N GLY A 4 -24.00 -12.65 19.17
CA GLY A 4 -22.80 -11.82 19.09
C GLY A 4 -22.38 -11.27 17.72
N ALA A 5 -23.19 -11.35 16.66
CA ALA A 5 -22.93 -10.53 15.46
C ALA A 5 -23.24 -9.06 15.75
N GLN A 6 -22.33 -8.17 15.36
CA GLN A 6 -22.50 -6.73 15.48
C GLN A 6 -23.50 -6.22 14.43
N SER A 7 -24.17 -5.09 14.71
CA SER A 7 -24.92 -4.36 13.69
C SER A 7 -23.99 -3.92 12.55
N ARG A 8 -24.56 -3.55 11.40
CA ARG A 8 -23.77 -3.06 10.25
C ARG A 8 -22.93 -1.85 10.66
N GLU A 9 -23.55 -0.91 11.38
CA GLU A 9 -22.94 0.32 11.86
C GLU A 9 -21.82 0.04 12.86
N ASP A 10 -22.06 -0.85 13.84
CA ASP A 10 -21.05 -1.22 14.84
C ASP A 10 -19.88 -1.97 14.22
N PHE A 11 -20.13 -2.80 13.20
CA PHE A 11 -19.08 -3.51 12.49
C PHE A 11 -18.25 -2.55 11.63
N GLU A 12 -18.86 -1.60 10.93
CA GLU A 12 -18.13 -0.53 10.23
C GLU A 12 -17.27 0.28 11.20
N ALA A 13 -17.82 0.67 12.35
CA ALA A 13 -17.08 1.39 13.38
C ALA A 13 -15.85 0.62 13.85
N ARG A 14 -15.98 -0.70 14.05
CA ARG A 14 -14.85 -1.60 14.38
C ARG A 14 -13.78 -1.60 13.29
N LEU A 15 -14.15 -1.68 12.01
CA LEU A 15 -13.19 -1.63 10.90
C LEU A 15 -12.45 -0.28 10.86
N ARG A 16 -13.15 0.82 11.09
CA ARG A 16 -12.54 2.16 11.16
C ARG A 16 -11.59 2.31 12.35
N GLN A 17 -11.94 1.73 13.51
CA GLN A 17 -11.11 1.74 14.70
C GLN A 17 -9.76 1.02 14.46
N ILE A 18 -9.76 -0.08 13.72
CA ILE A 18 -8.50 -0.77 13.35
C ILE A 18 -7.55 0.17 12.62
N GLY A 19 -8.04 0.94 11.64
CA GLY A 19 -7.21 1.94 10.96
C GLY A 19 -6.77 3.08 11.88
N ALA A 20 -7.70 3.58 12.71
CA ALA A 20 -7.43 4.64 13.67
C ALA A 20 -6.34 4.27 14.69
N GLU A 21 -6.09 2.98 14.93
CA GLU A 21 -5.06 2.48 15.86
C GLU A 21 -3.79 1.98 15.15
N ARG A 22 -3.93 1.31 13.99
CA ARG A 22 -2.86 0.48 13.41
C ARG A 22 -2.40 0.90 12.03
N TYR A 23 -3.03 1.91 11.42
CA TYR A 23 -2.58 2.34 10.10
C TYR A 23 -1.16 2.95 10.16
N HIS A 24 -0.41 2.77 9.09
CA HIS A 24 1.03 3.04 9.09
C HIS A 24 1.40 4.53 9.10
N ASP A 25 0.40 5.42 9.10
CA ASP A 25 0.60 6.86 9.25
C ASP A 25 1.18 7.22 10.61
N LYS A 26 1.03 6.31 11.59
CA LYS A 26 1.54 6.41 12.95
C LYS A 26 2.95 5.88 13.14
N HIS A 27 3.51 5.26 12.12
CA HIS A 27 4.81 4.64 12.24
C HIS A 27 5.91 5.73 12.35
N PRO A 28 6.93 5.60 13.23
CA PRO A 28 8.00 6.60 13.36
C PRO A 28 8.69 6.98 12.04
N PHE A 29 9.01 5.99 11.19
CA PHE A 29 9.53 6.24 9.84
C PHE A 29 8.60 7.11 8.98
N HIS A 30 7.28 6.92 9.09
CA HIS A 30 6.32 7.73 8.35
C HIS A 30 6.34 9.18 8.84
N HIS A 31 6.38 9.39 10.17
CA HIS A 31 6.51 10.73 10.74
C HIS A 31 7.81 11.39 10.29
N LEU A 32 8.94 10.68 10.34
CA LEU A 32 10.25 11.17 9.90
C LEU A 32 10.23 11.61 8.43
N LEU A 33 9.65 10.77 7.56
CA LEU A 33 9.53 11.08 6.13
C LEU A 33 8.73 12.37 5.90
N HIS A 34 7.60 12.54 6.59
CA HIS A 34 6.70 13.66 6.33
C HIS A 34 7.03 14.94 7.08
N SER A 35 7.86 14.88 8.11
CA SER A 35 8.36 16.07 8.83
C SER A 35 9.68 16.61 8.27
N GLY A 36 10.16 16.09 7.13
CA GLY A 36 11.46 16.47 6.57
C GLY A 36 12.67 15.90 7.31
N GLY A 37 12.47 14.93 8.20
CA GLY A 37 13.54 14.37 9.03
C GLY A 37 14.35 13.27 8.35
N CYS A 38 13.93 12.77 7.17
CA CYS A 38 14.70 11.77 6.44
C CYS A 38 15.87 12.41 5.70
N THR A 39 17.02 11.73 5.69
CA THR A 39 18.10 12.04 4.75
C THR A 39 17.70 11.66 3.31
N PRO A 40 18.38 12.19 2.27
CA PRO A 40 18.14 11.78 0.89
C PRO A 40 18.20 10.26 0.68
N ASP A 41 19.14 9.57 1.33
CA ASP A 41 19.29 8.11 1.21
C ASP A 41 18.17 7.35 1.90
N GLN A 42 17.65 7.85 3.03
CA GLN A 42 16.46 7.27 3.68
C GLN A 42 15.21 7.40 2.81
N VAL A 43 15.07 8.54 2.09
CA VAL A 43 14.00 8.71 1.11
C VAL A 43 14.17 7.75 -0.06
N ARG A 44 15.37 7.63 -0.63
CA ARG A 44 15.67 6.68 -1.73
C ARG A 44 15.37 5.24 -1.34
N ALA A 45 15.82 4.81 -0.16
CA ALA A 45 15.51 3.49 0.38
C ALA A 45 14.00 3.23 0.46
N TRP A 46 13.23 4.22 0.92
CA TRP A 46 11.77 4.14 0.92
C TRP A 46 11.19 4.03 -0.50
N VAL A 47 11.67 4.84 -1.45
CA VAL A 47 11.21 4.79 -2.85
C VAL A 47 11.44 3.40 -3.48
N ILE A 48 12.63 2.83 -3.29
CA ILE A 48 13.01 1.48 -3.78
C ILE A 48 12.09 0.40 -3.18
N ASN A 49 11.93 0.41 -1.85
CA ASN A 49 11.15 -0.62 -1.17
C ASN A 49 9.65 -0.50 -1.47
N ARG A 50 9.14 0.73 -1.51
CA ARG A 50 7.73 0.96 -1.77
C ARG A 50 7.35 0.75 -3.23
N TYR A 51 8.29 0.88 -4.17
CA TYR A 51 8.11 0.40 -5.55
C TYR A 51 7.76 -1.10 -5.60
N TYR A 52 8.42 -1.94 -4.79
CA TYR A 52 8.11 -3.38 -4.74
C TYR A 52 6.66 -3.63 -4.30
N TYR A 53 6.18 -2.89 -3.30
CA TYR A 53 4.76 -2.93 -2.91
C TYR A 53 3.86 -2.48 -4.08
N GLN A 54 4.16 -1.33 -4.70
CA GLN A 54 3.32 -0.78 -5.77
C GLN A 54 3.24 -1.70 -7.00
N SER A 55 4.35 -2.27 -7.42
CA SER A 55 4.42 -3.19 -8.56
C SER A 55 3.77 -4.55 -8.29
N ARG A 56 3.39 -4.86 -7.05
CA ARG A 56 2.74 -6.13 -6.65
C ARG A 56 1.25 -5.97 -6.40
N ILE A 57 0.74 -4.73 -6.34
CA ILE A 57 -0.70 -4.47 -6.27
C ILE A 57 -1.46 -5.05 -7.47
N PRO A 58 -1.09 -4.79 -8.75
CA PRO A 58 -1.81 -5.38 -9.88
C PRO A 58 -1.70 -6.90 -9.91
N MET A 59 -0.56 -7.47 -9.49
CA MET A 59 -0.42 -8.93 -9.35
C MET A 59 -1.36 -9.52 -8.28
N LYS A 60 -1.46 -8.84 -7.13
CA LYS A 60 -2.40 -9.16 -6.04
C LYS A 60 -3.84 -9.06 -6.53
N ASP A 61 -4.19 -8.02 -7.27
CA ASP A 61 -5.55 -7.84 -7.82
C ASP A 61 -5.88 -8.86 -8.91
N ALA A 62 -4.92 -9.25 -9.75
CA ALA A 62 -5.09 -10.32 -10.73
C ALA A 62 -5.27 -11.69 -10.05
N ALA A 63 -4.49 -11.99 -9.01
CA ALA A 63 -4.63 -13.21 -8.23
C ALA A 63 -6.01 -13.30 -7.55
N PHE A 64 -6.52 -12.18 -7.02
CA PHE A 64 -7.88 -12.09 -6.52
C PHE A 64 -8.92 -12.35 -7.64
N LEU A 65 -8.83 -11.61 -8.75
CA LEU A 65 -9.76 -11.70 -9.88
C LEU A 65 -9.87 -13.12 -10.46
N SER A 66 -8.78 -13.89 -10.45
CA SER A 66 -8.76 -15.28 -10.96
C SER A 66 -9.74 -16.22 -10.25
N ARG A 67 -10.22 -15.85 -9.05
CA ARG A 67 -11.12 -16.64 -8.20
C ARG A 67 -12.53 -16.06 -8.10
N VAL A 68 -12.78 -14.92 -8.76
CA VAL A 68 -14.07 -14.23 -8.70
C VAL A 68 -14.97 -14.73 -9.82
N GLU A 69 -16.03 -15.45 -9.48
CA GLU A 69 -17.02 -15.95 -10.46
C GLU A 69 -18.05 -14.88 -10.86
N ASP A 70 -18.37 -13.93 -9.99
CA ASP A 70 -19.29 -12.83 -10.30
C ASP A 70 -18.67 -11.83 -11.29
N SER A 71 -19.28 -11.72 -12.47
CA SER A 71 -18.85 -10.79 -13.51
C SER A 71 -18.99 -9.31 -13.12
N ASN A 72 -19.93 -8.94 -12.24
CA ASN A 72 -20.06 -7.57 -11.76
C ASN A 72 -18.86 -7.20 -10.88
N LEU A 73 -18.53 -8.05 -9.90
CA LEU A 73 -17.33 -7.87 -9.08
C LEU A 73 -16.05 -7.80 -9.94
N ARG A 74 -15.92 -8.65 -10.97
CA ARG A 74 -14.76 -8.56 -11.90
C ARG A 74 -14.69 -7.25 -12.66
N ARG A 75 -15.83 -6.74 -13.16
CA ARG A 75 -15.89 -5.45 -13.91
C ARG A 75 -15.46 -4.27 -13.04
N ILE A 76 -15.82 -4.29 -11.77
CA ILE A 76 -15.45 -3.25 -10.81
C ILE A 76 -13.97 -3.41 -10.42
N TRP A 77 -13.52 -4.62 -10.11
CA TRP A 77 -12.19 -4.83 -9.56
C TRP A 77 -11.05 -4.65 -10.58
N ARG A 78 -11.30 -4.87 -11.88
CA ARG A 78 -10.26 -4.72 -12.92
C ARG A 78 -9.73 -3.30 -13.09
N SER A 79 -10.50 -2.26 -12.72
CA SER A 79 -10.02 -0.87 -12.79
C SER A 79 -8.78 -0.66 -11.93
N ARG A 80 -8.67 -1.38 -10.81
CA ARG A 80 -7.48 -1.34 -9.93
C ARG A 80 -6.20 -1.76 -10.65
N ILE A 81 -6.29 -2.70 -11.58
CA ILE A 81 -5.16 -3.13 -12.41
C ILE A 81 -4.86 -2.06 -13.45
N GLU A 82 -5.89 -1.58 -14.16
CA GLU A 82 -5.77 -0.50 -15.16
C GLU A 82 -5.16 0.78 -14.56
N ASP A 83 -5.49 1.14 -13.32
CA ASP A 83 -4.92 2.29 -12.62
C ASP A 83 -3.42 2.13 -12.35
N HIS A 84 -2.97 0.91 -12.04
CA HIS A 84 -1.56 0.61 -11.71
C HIS A 84 -0.70 0.39 -12.96
N ASP A 85 -1.19 -0.42 -13.90
CA ASP A 85 -0.46 -0.82 -15.11
C ASP A 85 -0.62 0.20 -16.24
N GLY A 86 -1.70 0.98 -16.21
CA GLY A 86 -2.10 1.81 -17.35
C GLY A 86 -2.87 1.03 -18.40
N THR A 87 -3.47 1.74 -19.35
CA THR A 87 -4.15 1.14 -20.51
C THR A 87 -3.25 1.09 -21.76
N GLU A 88 -2.09 1.74 -21.71
CA GLU A 88 -1.10 1.85 -22.77
C GLU A 88 0.31 1.85 -22.18
N GLU A 89 1.32 1.52 -22.98
CA GLU A 89 2.72 1.55 -22.56
C GLU A 89 3.12 2.94 -22.05
N GLY A 90 3.91 2.99 -20.98
CA GLY A 90 4.36 4.26 -20.39
C GLY A 90 3.29 5.01 -19.60
N THR A 91 2.15 4.38 -19.29
CA THR A 91 1.08 4.97 -18.45
C THR A 91 0.92 4.23 -17.12
N GLY A 92 -0.05 4.63 -16.30
CA GLY A 92 -0.34 3.96 -15.02
C GLY A 92 0.48 4.42 -13.81
N GLY A 93 0.06 3.95 -12.64
CA GLY A 93 0.66 4.27 -11.35
C GLY A 93 2.11 3.78 -11.19
N ILE A 94 2.47 2.64 -11.80
CA ILE A 94 3.84 2.11 -11.74
C ILE A 94 4.81 3.06 -12.44
N VAL A 95 4.45 3.57 -13.62
CA VAL A 95 5.28 4.54 -14.36
C VAL A 95 5.39 5.86 -13.59
N ARG A 96 4.29 6.33 -12.98
CA ARG A 96 4.34 7.52 -12.11
C ARG A 96 5.26 7.31 -10.89
N TRP A 97 5.36 6.09 -10.36
CA TRP A 97 6.30 5.78 -9.28
C TRP A 97 7.76 5.81 -9.76
N LEU A 98 8.05 5.33 -10.97
CA LEU A 98 9.40 5.41 -11.54
C LEU A 98 9.84 6.86 -11.78
N LYS A 99 8.93 7.76 -12.15
CA LYS A 99 9.22 9.21 -12.20
C LYS A 99 9.57 9.80 -10.83
N LEU A 100 8.99 9.28 -9.75
CA LEU A 100 9.40 9.64 -8.38
C LEU A 100 10.82 9.12 -8.08
N ALA A 101 11.17 7.93 -8.55
CA ALA A 101 12.51 7.38 -8.42
C ALA A 101 13.57 8.27 -9.11
N GLU A 102 13.32 8.69 -10.36
CA GLU A 102 14.18 9.65 -11.07
C GLU A 102 14.32 10.95 -10.28
N GLY A 103 13.20 11.46 -9.75
CA GLY A 103 13.18 12.68 -8.95
C GLY A 103 14.11 12.63 -7.74
N VAL A 104 14.22 11.49 -7.07
CA VAL A 104 15.15 11.31 -5.94
C VAL A 104 16.57 10.91 -6.38
N GLY A 105 16.85 10.88 -7.68
CA GLY A 105 18.15 10.59 -8.28
C GLY A 105 18.46 9.10 -8.45
N LEU A 106 17.44 8.23 -8.45
CA LEU A 106 17.60 6.80 -8.71
C LEU A 106 17.40 6.48 -10.20
N ASP A 107 18.17 5.51 -10.70
CA ASP A 107 17.97 4.89 -12.00
C ASP A 107 16.66 4.06 -12.00
N PRO A 108 15.68 4.38 -12.87
CA PRO A 108 14.43 3.62 -13.02
C PRO A 108 14.64 2.14 -13.30
N ASP A 109 15.69 1.76 -14.03
CA ASP A 109 15.98 0.37 -14.36
C ASP A 109 16.50 -0.38 -13.13
N TYR A 110 17.28 0.28 -12.28
CA TYR A 110 17.66 -0.27 -10.98
C TYR A 110 16.43 -0.50 -10.10
N VAL A 111 15.55 0.50 -9.98
CA VAL A 111 14.33 0.39 -9.15
C VAL A 111 13.39 -0.70 -9.68
N SER A 112 13.17 -0.75 -11.00
CA SER A 112 12.27 -1.72 -11.63
C SER A 112 12.79 -3.16 -11.53
N SER A 113 14.10 -3.35 -11.47
CA SER A 113 14.72 -4.67 -11.26
C SER A 113 14.40 -5.30 -9.90
N ALA A 114 13.90 -4.52 -8.92
CA ALA A 114 13.69 -4.93 -7.54
C ALA A 114 14.95 -5.48 -6.83
N ARG A 115 16.14 -5.20 -7.38
CA ARG A 115 17.41 -5.35 -6.65
C ARG A 115 17.47 -4.32 -5.53
N GLY A 116 18.11 -4.68 -4.42
CA GLY A 116 18.23 -3.80 -3.26
C GLY A 116 16.95 -3.65 -2.40
N VAL A 117 15.82 -4.25 -2.79
CA VAL A 117 14.61 -4.31 -1.95
C VAL A 117 14.90 -5.15 -0.70
N LEU A 118 14.53 -4.63 0.47
CA LEU A 118 14.74 -5.33 1.74
C LEU A 118 14.02 -6.68 1.74
N PRO A 119 14.64 -7.75 2.29
CA PRO A 119 14.01 -9.07 2.36
C PRO A 119 12.68 -9.02 3.14
N ALA A 120 12.62 -8.25 4.23
CA ALA A 120 11.38 -8.08 5.00
C ALA A 120 10.27 -7.40 4.20
N THR A 121 10.59 -6.37 3.39
CA THR A 121 9.63 -5.78 2.44
C THR A 121 9.11 -6.84 1.47
N ARG A 122 10.02 -7.62 0.87
CA ARG A 122 9.66 -8.70 -0.05
C ARG A 122 8.70 -9.70 0.60
N PHE A 123 9.04 -10.20 1.79
CA PHE A 123 8.21 -11.18 2.49
C PHE A 123 6.85 -10.62 2.91
N ALA A 124 6.78 -9.39 3.41
CA ALA A 124 5.52 -8.76 3.79
C ALA A 124 4.60 -8.54 2.57
N VAL A 125 5.15 -8.05 1.46
CA VAL A 125 4.40 -7.82 0.22
C VAL A 125 3.96 -9.14 -0.41
N ASP A 126 4.85 -10.13 -0.50
CA ASP A 126 4.53 -11.44 -1.05
C ASP A 126 3.53 -12.20 -0.18
N ALA A 127 3.52 -11.98 1.13
CA ALA A 127 2.47 -12.48 2.01
C ALA A 127 1.11 -11.91 1.64
N TYR A 128 1.01 -10.62 1.26
CA TYR A 128 -0.26 -10.04 0.82
C TYR A 128 -0.77 -10.64 -0.50
N VAL A 129 0.11 -10.84 -1.48
CA VAL A 129 -0.24 -11.51 -2.74
C VAL A 129 -0.76 -12.93 -2.48
N ARG A 130 -0.06 -13.70 -1.63
CA ARG A 130 -0.50 -15.06 -1.24
C ARG A 130 -1.82 -15.05 -0.47
N TYR A 131 -1.98 -14.11 0.45
CA TYR A 131 -3.19 -13.98 1.27
C TYR A 131 -4.44 -13.86 0.40
N VAL A 132 -4.45 -12.96 -0.59
CA VAL A 132 -5.63 -12.78 -1.45
C VAL A 132 -5.86 -13.92 -2.44
N ARG A 133 -4.82 -14.74 -2.70
CA ARG A 133 -4.92 -15.94 -3.53
C ARG A 133 -5.51 -17.12 -2.76
N GLU A 134 -5.20 -17.22 -1.48
CA GLU A 134 -5.47 -18.43 -0.68
C GLU A 134 -6.68 -18.28 0.25
N GLN A 135 -6.92 -17.09 0.82
CA GLN A 135 -7.99 -16.87 1.78
C GLN A 135 -9.38 -16.82 1.12
N PRO A 136 -10.48 -17.09 1.85
CA PRO A 136 -11.83 -16.92 1.32
C PRO A 136 -12.05 -15.50 0.77
N LEU A 137 -13.01 -15.33 -0.15
CA LEU A 137 -13.24 -14.05 -0.84
C LEU A 137 -13.48 -12.89 0.13
N LEU A 138 -14.22 -13.12 1.22
CA LEU A 138 -14.52 -12.06 2.18
C LEU A 138 -13.27 -11.47 2.86
N PRO A 139 -12.41 -12.25 3.53
CA PRO A 139 -11.11 -11.77 4.00
C PRO A 139 -10.25 -11.14 2.90
N ALA A 140 -10.26 -11.69 1.68
CA ALA A 140 -9.49 -11.14 0.57
C ALA A 140 -9.96 -9.72 0.20
N VAL A 141 -11.27 -9.47 0.10
CA VAL A 141 -11.82 -8.12 -0.11
C VAL A 141 -11.55 -7.23 1.11
N ALA A 142 -11.79 -7.70 2.32
CA ALA A 142 -11.61 -6.92 3.54
C ALA A 142 -10.17 -6.42 3.74
N SER A 143 -9.18 -7.19 3.27
CA SER A 143 -7.77 -6.78 3.30
C SER A 143 -7.43 -5.57 2.39
N SER A 144 -8.31 -5.14 1.48
CA SER A 144 -8.12 -3.90 0.71
C SER A 144 -8.56 -2.65 1.48
N LEU A 145 -9.38 -2.80 2.53
CA LEU A 145 -10.05 -1.69 3.22
C LEU A 145 -9.12 -0.72 3.96
N THR A 146 -7.82 -0.99 4.03
CA THR A 146 -6.84 0.05 4.43
C THR A 146 -6.91 1.30 3.56
N GLU A 147 -7.45 1.19 2.35
CA GLU A 147 -7.70 2.34 1.47
C GLU A 147 -8.71 3.35 2.05
N LEU A 148 -9.55 2.96 3.04
CA LEU A 148 -10.38 3.90 3.82
C LEU A 148 -9.55 5.01 4.48
N PHE A 149 -8.28 4.73 4.78
CA PHE A 149 -7.37 5.62 5.50
C PHE A 149 -6.37 6.31 4.56
N ALA A 150 -6.35 5.94 3.27
CA ALA A 150 -5.40 6.44 2.27
C ALA A 150 -5.59 7.92 1.87
N PRO A 151 -6.80 8.50 1.81
CA PRO A 151 -6.94 9.91 1.42
C PRO A 151 -6.28 10.89 2.40
N GLY A 152 -6.37 10.63 3.71
CA GLY A 152 -5.73 11.45 4.74
C GLY A 152 -4.21 11.44 4.61
N ILE A 153 -3.62 10.24 4.45
CA ILE A 153 -2.16 10.08 4.34
C ILE A 153 -1.62 10.68 3.03
N HIS A 154 -2.34 10.58 1.91
CA HIS A 154 -1.88 11.14 0.64
C HIS A 154 -1.85 12.67 0.66
N LYS A 155 -2.82 13.34 1.29
CA LYS A 155 -2.80 14.79 1.49
C LYS A 155 -1.61 15.24 2.32
N ASN A 156 -1.39 14.60 3.46
CA ASN A 156 -0.26 14.89 4.35
C ASN A 156 1.08 14.61 3.65
N ARG A 157 1.15 13.55 2.85
CA ARG A 157 2.34 13.17 2.08
C ARG A 157 2.70 14.21 1.04
N ILE A 158 1.74 14.67 0.24
CA ILE A 158 2.00 15.69 -0.78
C ILE A 158 2.47 16.98 -0.10
N ALA A 159 1.79 17.42 0.96
CA ALA A 159 2.16 18.64 1.68
C ALA A 159 3.57 18.55 2.28
N GLY A 160 3.85 17.50 3.07
CA GLY A 160 5.15 17.36 3.74
C GLY A 160 6.31 17.11 2.78
N LEU A 161 6.10 16.38 1.67
CA LEU A 161 7.16 16.19 0.69
C LEU A 161 7.50 17.50 -0.05
N LEU A 162 6.47 18.26 -0.47
CA LEU A 162 6.65 19.55 -1.13
C LEU A 162 7.29 20.61 -0.21
N GLU A 163 7.00 20.57 1.09
CA GLU A 163 7.53 21.52 2.05
C GLU A 163 9.02 21.27 2.37
N HIS A 164 9.44 20.01 2.41
CA HIS A 164 10.72 19.65 3.04
C HIS A 164 11.79 19.08 2.11
N TYR A 165 11.48 18.74 0.86
CA TYR A 165 12.46 18.13 -0.04
C TYR A 165 12.50 18.78 -1.42
N ASP A 166 13.69 19.19 -1.85
CA ASP A 166 13.93 19.89 -3.12
C ASP A 166 13.52 19.09 -4.36
N PHE A 167 13.52 17.75 -4.28
CA PHE A 167 13.08 16.89 -5.39
C PHE A 167 11.55 16.93 -5.62
N ALA A 168 10.78 17.40 -4.65
CA ALA A 168 9.32 17.35 -4.71
C ALA A 168 8.80 18.48 -5.60
N ASN A 169 8.17 18.10 -6.71
CA ASN A 169 7.58 19.00 -7.69
C ASN A 169 6.33 18.37 -8.30
N PRO A 170 5.55 19.08 -9.14
CA PRO A 170 4.32 18.52 -9.72
C PRO A 170 4.53 17.19 -10.48
N THR A 171 5.68 17.01 -11.12
CA THR A 171 6.02 15.78 -11.85
C THR A 171 6.27 14.61 -10.90
N THR A 172 7.12 14.78 -9.89
CA THR A 172 7.47 13.72 -8.93
C THR A 172 6.30 13.38 -7.99
N MET A 173 5.41 14.34 -7.73
CA MET A 173 4.21 14.16 -6.90
C MET A 173 2.98 13.66 -7.68
N SER A 174 3.06 13.55 -9.01
CA SER A 174 1.93 13.14 -9.86
C SER A 174 1.33 11.80 -9.43
N TYR A 175 2.13 10.85 -8.97
CA TYR A 175 1.65 9.58 -8.41
C TYR A 175 0.64 9.81 -7.27
N PHE A 176 0.99 10.62 -6.27
CA PHE A 176 0.13 10.85 -5.11
C PHE A 176 -1.11 11.67 -5.45
N GLN A 177 -0.99 12.62 -6.38
CA GLN A 177 -2.11 13.45 -6.84
C GLN A 177 -3.20 12.61 -7.51
N HIS A 178 -2.83 11.67 -8.39
CA HIS A 178 -3.78 10.76 -9.03
C HIS A 178 -4.46 9.80 -8.03
N ARG A 179 -3.72 9.31 -7.02
CA ARG A 179 -4.31 8.44 -5.99
C ARG A 179 -5.43 9.09 -5.17
N LEU A 180 -5.48 10.43 -5.08
CA LEU A 180 -6.56 11.16 -4.40
C LEU A 180 -7.92 11.03 -5.13
N THR A 181 -7.91 10.84 -6.45
CA THR A 181 -9.13 10.72 -7.26
C THR A 181 -9.51 9.28 -7.59
N GLU A 182 -8.54 8.37 -7.66
CA GLU A 182 -8.75 6.93 -7.92
C GLU A 182 -9.34 6.20 -6.69
N ALA A 183 -8.80 6.44 -5.48
CA ALA A 183 -9.16 5.69 -4.27
C ALA A 183 -10.63 5.79 -3.80
N PRO A 184 -11.34 6.93 -3.90
CA PRO A 184 -12.67 7.07 -3.26
C PRO A 184 -13.75 6.12 -3.79
N LYS A 185 -13.74 5.81 -5.10
CA LYS A 185 -14.78 4.94 -5.71
C LYS A 185 -14.61 3.48 -5.30
N ASP A 186 -13.37 3.02 -5.32
CA ASP A 186 -12.95 1.66 -5.03
C ASP A 186 -13.19 1.25 -3.56
N VAL A 187 -13.01 2.22 -2.67
CA VAL A 187 -13.18 2.05 -1.22
C VAL A 187 -14.63 1.94 -0.81
N ALA A 188 -15.50 2.80 -1.33
CA ALA A 188 -16.92 2.79 -1.00
C ALA A 188 -17.58 1.46 -1.40
N PHE A 189 -17.24 0.97 -2.60
CA PHE A 189 -17.70 -0.35 -3.05
C PHE A 189 -17.16 -1.47 -2.17
N GLY A 190 -15.85 -1.51 -1.90
CA GLY A 190 -15.24 -2.55 -1.09
C GLY A 190 -15.83 -2.63 0.33
N LEU A 191 -16.05 -1.48 0.96
CA LEU A 191 -16.65 -1.41 2.30
C LEU A 191 -18.10 -1.91 2.28
N ALA A 192 -18.92 -1.42 1.35
CA ALA A 192 -20.31 -1.87 1.22
C ALA A 192 -20.38 -3.39 1.00
N TRP A 193 -19.54 -3.92 0.09
CA TRP A 193 -19.47 -5.34 -0.19
C TRP A 193 -19.11 -6.14 1.06
N VAL A 194 -18.10 -5.72 1.85
CA VAL A 194 -17.73 -6.42 3.10
C VAL A 194 -18.85 -6.38 4.11
N LEU A 195 -19.51 -5.23 4.30
CA LEU A 195 -20.62 -5.10 5.25
C LEU A 195 -21.86 -5.90 4.82
N ASP A 196 -22.09 -6.09 3.53
CA ASP A 196 -23.20 -6.89 2.99
C ASP A 196 -22.97 -8.40 3.15
N HIS A 197 -21.70 -8.84 3.11
CA HIS A 197 -21.34 -10.26 3.14
C HIS A 197 -20.90 -10.76 4.54
N ALA A 198 -20.44 -9.88 5.42
CA ALA A 198 -20.04 -10.21 6.80
C ALA A 198 -21.21 -10.10 7.78
N VAL A 199 -22.24 -10.93 7.58
CA VAL A 199 -23.49 -10.91 8.38
C VAL A 199 -23.42 -11.74 9.66
N GLU A 200 -22.60 -12.78 9.69
CA GLU A 200 -22.38 -13.59 10.90
C GLU A 200 -21.14 -13.10 11.67
N LYS A 201 -21.13 -13.31 12.99
CA LYS A 201 -20.00 -12.92 13.85
C LYS A 201 -18.66 -13.46 13.33
N ARG A 202 -18.63 -14.72 12.88
CA ARG A 202 -17.41 -15.35 12.33
C ARG A 202 -16.87 -14.61 11.11
N ASP A 203 -17.76 -14.08 10.27
CA ASP A 203 -17.42 -13.42 9.01
C ASP A 203 -16.92 -12.01 9.29
N GLN A 204 -17.55 -11.32 10.25
CA GLN A 204 -17.10 -10.04 10.80
C GLN A 204 -15.70 -10.14 11.41
N ASP A 205 -15.48 -11.17 12.24
CA ASP A 205 -14.18 -11.42 12.86
C ASP A 205 -13.10 -11.73 11.82
N ALA A 206 -13.42 -12.53 10.80
CA ALA A 206 -12.49 -12.84 9.71
C ALA A 206 -12.15 -11.61 8.86
N ALA A 207 -13.12 -10.76 8.55
CA ALA A 207 -12.91 -9.51 7.83
C ALA A 207 -12.08 -8.49 8.64
N ALA A 208 -12.36 -8.36 9.95
CA ALA A 208 -11.57 -7.53 10.85
C ALA A 208 -10.12 -8.04 10.97
N ALA A 209 -9.93 -9.35 11.11
CA ALA A 209 -8.59 -9.97 11.13
C ALA A 209 -7.83 -9.73 9.82
N ALA A 210 -8.51 -9.78 8.66
CA ALA A 210 -7.90 -9.50 7.37
C ALA A 210 -7.44 -8.03 7.23
N LEU A 211 -8.22 -7.09 7.78
CA LEU A 211 -7.82 -5.68 7.81
C LEU A 211 -6.62 -5.47 8.74
N THR A 212 -6.60 -6.11 9.92
CA THR A 212 -5.45 -6.11 10.83
C THR A 212 -4.20 -6.69 10.16
N PHE A 213 -4.30 -7.86 9.52
CA PHE A 213 -3.22 -8.44 8.73
C PHE A 213 -2.66 -7.43 7.70
N LYS A 214 -3.53 -6.71 6.99
CA LYS A 214 -3.08 -5.70 6.04
C LYS A 214 -2.33 -4.56 6.72
N THR A 215 -2.78 -4.10 7.90
CA THR A 215 -2.04 -3.09 8.66
C THR A 215 -0.65 -3.58 9.08
N GLU A 216 -0.53 -4.86 9.47
CA GLU A 216 0.75 -5.48 9.83
C GLU A 216 1.70 -5.58 8.62
N VAL A 217 1.20 -5.94 7.43
CA VAL A 217 1.98 -5.93 6.18
C VAL A 217 2.57 -4.55 5.91
N LEU A 218 1.80 -3.49 6.13
CA LEU A 218 2.24 -2.11 5.93
C LEU A 218 3.23 -1.66 7.00
N TRP A 219 3.01 -2.07 8.25
CA TRP A 219 3.86 -1.73 9.38
C TRP A 219 5.24 -2.39 9.27
N ALA A 220 5.29 -3.70 8.97
CA ALA A 220 6.52 -4.47 8.85
C ALA A 220 7.47 -3.93 7.76
N GLN A 221 6.93 -3.36 6.68
CA GLN A 221 7.75 -2.68 5.66
C GLN A 221 8.47 -1.46 6.24
N LEU A 222 7.80 -0.69 7.10
CA LEU A 222 8.37 0.50 7.71
C LEU A 222 9.31 0.17 8.87
N ASP A 223 9.05 -0.89 9.64
CA ASP A 223 9.99 -1.41 10.64
C ASP A 223 11.33 -1.77 9.98
N ALA A 224 11.26 -2.47 8.85
CA ALA A 224 12.43 -2.89 8.10
C ALA A 224 13.23 -1.69 7.55
N LEU A 225 12.53 -0.68 7.01
CA LEU A 225 13.16 0.56 6.55
C LEU A 225 13.82 1.32 7.69
N HIS A 226 13.13 1.46 8.83
CA HIS A 226 13.65 2.17 9.99
C HIS A 226 14.90 1.49 10.55
N SER A 227 14.86 0.17 10.74
CA SER A 227 15.99 -0.61 11.27
C SER A 227 17.20 -0.56 10.33
N ALA A 228 16.96 -0.66 9.02
CA ALA A 228 18.04 -0.71 8.03
C ALA A 228 18.68 0.66 7.75
N TYR A 229 17.90 1.75 7.71
CA TYR A 229 18.37 3.05 7.21
C TYR A 229 18.28 4.21 8.22
N VAL A 230 17.66 4.02 9.39
CA VAL A 230 17.51 5.06 10.42
C VAL A 230 18.28 4.68 11.68
N ASP A 231 17.77 3.72 12.44
CA ASP A 231 18.35 3.27 13.70
C ASP A 231 18.02 1.78 13.91
N PRO A 232 19.00 0.89 14.07
CA PRO A 232 20.44 1.15 14.23
C PRO A 232 21.22 1.37 12.93
N GLY A 233 20.55 1.44 11.76
CA GLY A 233 21.22 1.65 10.47
C GLY A 233 21.92 0.40 9.93
N ARG A 234 21.35 -0.80 10.18
CA ARG A 234 21.94 -2.09 9.80
C ARG A 234 21.35 -2.60 8.49
N ILE A 235 21.91 -2.16 7.38
CA ILE A 235 21.47 -2.60 6.04
C ILE A 235 21.82 -4.08 5.86
N PRO A 236 20.84 -4.98 5.62
CA PRO A 236 21.11 -6.40 5.43
C PRO A 236 21.80 -6.67 4.07
N PRO A 237 22.55 -7.78 3.94
CA PRO A 237 23.15 -8.17 2.66
C PRO A 237 22.12 -8.25 1.53
N GLY A 238 22.47 -7.69 0.36
CA GLY A 238 21.62 -7.67 -0.83
C GLY A 238 20.55 -6.56 -0.84
N ALA A 239 20.38 -5.81 0.26
CA ALA A 239 19.63 -4.56 0.24
C ALA A 239 20.48 -3.41 -0.30
N TRP A 240 19.80 -2.40 -0.84
CA TRP A 240 20.42 -1.24 -1.49
C TRP A 240 21.40 -0.52 -0.56
N GLN A 241 22.59 -0.22 -1.08
CA GLN A 241 23.56 0.63 -0.40
C GLN A 241 23.53 2.05 -0.98
N PRO A 242 23.74 3.09 -0.16
CA PRO A 242 23.94 4.45 -0.65
C PRO A 242 25.00 4.50 -1.76
N GLY A 243 24.64 5.08 -2.91
CA GLY A 243 25.49 5.16 -4.10
C GLY A 243 25.19 4.13 -5.19
N GLU A 244 24.47 3.05 -4.90
CA GLU A 244 24.07 2.07 -5.92
C GLU A 244 22.87 2.57 -6.74
N GLY A 245 22.84 2.28 -8.05
CA GLY A 245 21.66 2.53 -8.87
C GLY A 245 21.20 4.00 -8.91
N LEU A 246 22.14 4.93 -8.86
CA LEU A 246 21.90 6.36 -9.04
C LEU A 246 22.03 6.75 -10.52
N LEU A 247 21.39 7.86 -10.91
CA LEU A 247 21.56 8.52 -12.21
C LEU A 247 22.89 9.29 -12.33
#